data_AF-A0A3C1B590-F1
#
_entry.id   AF-A0A3C1B590-F1
#
_cell.length_a   1.000
_cell.length_b   1.000
_cell.length_c   1.000
_cell.angle_alpha   90.00
_cell.angle_beta   90.00
_cell.angle_gamma   90.00
#
_symmetry.space_group_name_H-M   'P 1'
#
loop_
_entity.id
_entity.type
_entity.pdbx_description
1 polymer ?
#
loop_
_entity_poly.entity_id
_entity_poly.type
_entity_poly.pdbx_seq_one_letter_code
_entity_poly.pdbx_strand_id
1 'polypeptide(L)'
;HSYFNLDGRPQIDQHRLQVLSKRYLPVDETGIPSQSPTPVAGSKYDFRNFSALFENGTFAEIDHNYCLSERRRPITAVARLGTDTLDMEMASTEPGVQIYTGSGLFDFSAIGHAGQPYRAFAGIALEAQTWPDAPNRPEYPSPWLLPGDVYHHTTVYRFQPRQARSS
;
A
#
# COMPACT_ATOMS: atom_id res chain seq x y z
N HIS A 1 -4.50 6.40 7.74
CA HIS A 1 -3.33 6.81 6.95
C HIS A 1 -2.05 6.77 7.80
N SER A 2 -1.71 5.59 8.35
CA SER A 2 -0.46 5.42 9.10
C SER A 2 0.70 5.23 8.12
N TYR A 3 1.87 5.75 8.46
CA TYR A 3 3.12 5.44 7.76
C TYR A 3 3.91 4.43 8.59
N PHE A 4 4.31 3.33 7.95
CA PHE A 4 5.08 2.27 8.57
C PHE A 4 6.55 2.41 8.23
N ASN A 5 7.38 2.24 9.25
CA ASN A 5 8.81 2.02 9.13
C ASN A 5 9.20 0.99 10.20
N LEU A 6 9.48 -0.24 9.73
CA LEU A 6 9.62 -1.42 10.58
C LEU A 6 11.00 -1.58 11.25
N ASP A 7 12.00 -0.79 10.88
CA ASP A 7 13.35 -0.84 11.47
C ASP A 7 13.83 0.50 12.04
N GLY A 8 13.01 1.55 11.93
CA GLY A 8 13.30 2.87 12.50
C GLY A 8 14.41 3.64 11.78
N ARG A 9 14.85 3.17 10.60
CA ARG A 9 15.84 3.89 9.80
C ARG A 9 15.26 5.18 9.22
N PRO A 10 16.11 6.12 8.75
CA PRO A 10 15.61 7.35 8.14
C PRO A 10 14.71 7.14 6.91
N GLN A 11 14.87 6.03 6.19
CA GLN A 11 14.13 5.67 4.97
C GLN A 11 13.79 4.18 4.96
N ILE A 12 12.92 3.77 4.02
CA ILE A 12 12.45 2.40 3.83
C ILE A 12 13.35 1.56 2.91
N ASP A 13 14.65 1.87 2.86
CA ASP A 13 15.61 1.26 1.93
C ASP A 13 15.89 -0.22 2.20
N GLN A 14 15.57 -0.71 3.40
CA GLN A 14 15.67 -2.13 3.76
C GLN A 14 14.34 -2.87 3.73
N HIS A 15 13.26 -2.19 3.34
CA HIS A 15 11.93 -2.79 3.29
C HIS A 15 11.73 -3.56 2.00
N ARG A 16 10.97 -4.63 2.13
CA ARG A 16 10.38 -5.37 1.01
C ARG A 16 8.89 -5.31 1.11
N LEU A 17 8.24 -5.33 -0.05
CA LEU A 17 6.81 -5.26 -0.22
C LEU A 17 6.33 -6.47 -1.02
N GLN A 18 5.19 -7.02 -0.62
CA GLN A 18 4.36 -7.90 -1.41
C GLN A 18 2.94 -7.34 -1.39
N VAL A 19 2.29 -7.27 -2.53
CA VAL A 19 0.87 -6.93 -2.66
C VAL A 19 0.17 -8.08 -3.38
N LEU A 20 -0.85 -8.65 -2.74
CA LEU A 20 -1.61 -9.80 -3.26
C LEU A 20 -2.69 -9.34 -4.24
N SER A 21 -2.25 -8.64 -5.28
CA SER A 21 -3.09 -8.16 -6.38
C SER A 21 -2.43 -8.44 -7.73
N LYS A 22 -3.27 -8.69 -8.74
CA LYS A 22 -2.82 -8.84 -10.13
C LYS A 22 -3.02 -7.56 -10.95
N ARG A 23 -3.69 -6.55 -10.39
CA ARG A 23 -4.03 -5.31 -11.11
C ARG A 23 -3.87 -4.08 -10.22
N TYR A 24 -3.63 -2.94 -10.84
CA TYR A 24 -3.58 -1.64 -10.19
C TYR A 24 -4.35 -0.61 -11.03
N LEU A 25 -4.61 0.56 -10.46
CA LEU A 25 -5.21 1.69 -11.18
C LEU A 25 -4.11 2.64 -11.65
N PRO A 26 -3.85 2.77 -12.95
CA PRO A 26 -3.02 3.84 -13.49
C PRO A 26 -3.67 5.20 -13.23
N VAL A 27 -2.84 6.20 -12.89
CA VAL A 27 -3.29 7.57 -12.65
C VAL A 27 -2.76 8.51 -13.74
N ASP A 28 -3.44 9.64 -13.94
CA ASP A 28 -2.93 10.76 -14.74
C ASP A 28 -2.01 11.69 -13.92
N GLU A 29 -1.56 12.79 -14.52
CA GLU A 29 -0.71 13.81 -13.89
C GLU A 29 -1.35 14.51 -12.67
N THR A 30 -2.66 14.39 -12.49
CA THR A 30 -3.39 14.94 -11.33
C THR A 30 -3.58 13.91 -10.22
N GLY A 31 -3.12 12.67 -10.42
CA GLY A 31 -3.26 11.57 -9.46
C GLY A 31 -4.62 10.87 -9.50
N ILE A 32 -5.45 11.16 -10.51
CA ILE A 32 -6.78 10.54 -10.66
C ILE A 32 -6.67 9.27 -11.51
N PRO A 33 -7.35 8.16 -11.15
CA PRO A 33 -7.42 6.97 -11.99
C PRO A 33 -7.90 7.31 -13.41
N SER A 34 -7.05 7.06 -14.40
CA SER A 34 -7.26 7.52 -15.78
C SER A 34 -7.62 6.40 -16.76
N GLN A 35 -7.42 5.15 -16.36
CA GLN A 35 -7.65 3.95 -17.18
C GLN A 35 -8.32 2.84 -16.38
N SER A 36 -8.85 1.83 -17.09
CA SER A 36 -9.33 0.60 -16.46
C SER A 36 -8.21 -0.12 -15.68
N PRO A 37 -8.54 -0.97 -14.70
CA PRO A 37 -7.55 -1.75 -13.94
C PRO A 37 -6.56 -2.51 -14.84
N THR A 38 -5.27 -2.19 -14.70
CA THR A 38 -4.19 -2.70 -15.56
C THR A 38 -3.41 -3.81 -14.86
N PRO A 39 -3.00 -4.88 -15.56
CA PRO A 39 -2.15 -5.92 -14.99
C PRO A 39 -0.85 -5.35 -14.39
N VAL A 40 -0.48 -5.79 -13.20
CA VAL A 40 0.82 -5.42 -12.61
C VAL A 40 1.98 -6.14 -13.30
N ALA A 41 1.72 -7.30 -13.91
CA ALA A 41 2.72 -8.16 -14.53
C ALA A 41 3.54 -7.40 -15.60
N GLY A 42 4.86 -7.37 -15.43
CA GLY A 42 5.77 -6.69 -16.35
C GLY A 42 5.82 -5.16 -16.19
N SER A 43 5.15 -4.59 -15.20
CA SER A 43 5.25 -3.17 -14.86
C SER A 43 6.14 -2.95 -13.63
N LYS A 44 6.55 -1.70 -13.38
CA LYS A 44 7.26 -1.31 -12.15
C LYS A 44 6.44 -1.48 -10.86
N TYR A 45 5.14 -1.78 -10.98
CA TYR A 45 4.22 -2.01 -9.88
C TYR A 45 4.04 -3.52 -9.59
N ASP A 46 4.87 -4.40 -10.14
CA ASP A 46 4.79 -5.85 -9.92
C ASP A 46 5.38 -6.28 -8.56
N PHE A 47 4.62 -6.09 -7.50
CA PHE A 47 4.95 -6.56 -6.15
C PHE A 47 4.18 -7.86 -5.79
N ARG A 48 3.82 -8.70 -6.77
CA ARG A 48 3.17 -9.99 -6.48
C ARG A 48 4.08 -10.93 -5.69
N ASN A 49 5.39 -10.81 -5.92
CA ASN A 49 6.44 -11.43 -5.13
C ASN A 49 6.95 -10.45 -4.07
N PHE A 50 7.57 -10.98 -3.01
CA PHE A 50 8.13 -10.16 -1.95
C PHE A 50 9.47 -9.56 -2.40
N SER A 51 9.43 -8.30 -2.82
CA SER A 51 10.52 -7.62 -3.53
C SER A 51 10.99 -6.38 -2.78
N ALA A 52 12.27 -6.00 -2.95
CA ALA A 52 12.84 -4.81 -2.32
C ALA A 52 12.16 -3.52 -2.80
N LEU A 53 12.01 -2.55 -1.90
CA LEU A 53 11.56 -1.20 -2.22
C LEU A 53 12.71 -0.28 -2.66
N PHE A 54 13.95 -0.74 -2.53
CA PHE A 54 15.14 -0.04 -2.97
C PHE A 54 16.09 -1.01 -3.66
N GLU A 55 16.46 -0.71 -4.89
CA GLU A 55 17.35 -1.53 -5.70
C GLU A 55 18.22 -0.64 -6.59
N ASN A 56 19.53 -0.95 -6.68
CA ASN A 56 20.48 -0.23 -7.54
C ASN A 56 20.45 1.31 -7.37
N GLY A 57 20.32 1.80 -6.13
CA GLY A 57 20.32 3.23 -5.84
C GLY A 57 18.97 3.94 -6.06
N THR A 58 17.91 3.21 -6.40
CA THR A 58 16.61 3.79 -6.75
C THR A 58 15.50 3.23 -5.87
N PHE A 59 14.63 4.11 -5.35
CA PHE A 59 13.42 3.71 -4.62
C PHE A 59 12.27 3.38 -5.59
N ALA A 60 11.45 2.41 -5.20
CA ALA A 60 10.17 2.18 -5.83
C ALA A 60 9.21 3.33 -5.48
N GLU A 61 8.94 4.20 -6.44
CA GLU A 61 7.93 5.24 -6.33
C GLU A 61 6.54 4.69 -6.64
N ILE A 62 5.72 4.57 -5.60
CA ILE A 62 4.37 4.02 -5.68
C ILE A 62 3.46 4.99 -4.95
N ASP A 63 2.35 5.33 -5.60
CA ASP A 63 1.21 6.03 -5.01
C ASP A 63 -0.05 5.56 -5.74
N HIS A 64 -0.33 4.26 -5.66
CA HIS A 64 -1.33 3.63 -6.52
C HIS A 64 -2.21 2.66 -5.73
N ASN A 65 -3.48 2.61 -6.12
CA ASN A 65 -4.43 1.61 -5.63
C ASN A 65 -4.22 0.29 -6.36
N TYR A 66 -3.98 -0.77 -5.59
CA TYR A 66 -4.00 -2.14 -6.07
C TYR A 66 -5.41 -2.73 -5.96
N CYS A 67 -5.92 -3.27 -7.06
CA CYS A 67 -7.28 -3.80 -7.19
C CYS A 67 -7.38 -5.22 -6.62
N LEU A 68 -7.91 -5.36 -5.41
CA LEU A 68 -8.02 -6.64 -4.71
C LEU A 68 -9.28 -7.43 -5.12
N SER A 69 -10.42 -6.76 -5.30
CA SER A 69 -11.69 -7.34 -5.74
C SER A 69 -12.64 -6.27 -6.29
N GLU A 70 -13.74 -6.69 -6.94
CA GLU A 70 -14.76 -5.79 -7.51
C GLU A 70 -15.85 -5.38 -6.49
N ARG A 71 -15.74 -5.87 -5.25
CA ARG A 71 -16.64 -5.56 -4.11
C ARG A 71 -15.94 -5.88 -2.80
N ARG A 72 -16.45 -5.35 -1.68
CA ARG A 72 -16.04 -5.80 -0.33
C ARG A 72 -16.20 -7.32 -0.20
N ARG A 73 -15.29 -7.93 0.55
CA ARG A 73 -15.17 -9.38 0.68
C ARG A 73 -14.86 -9.77 2.14
N PRO A 74 -14.99 -11.05 2.51
CA PRO A 74 -14.48 -11.52 3.80
C PRO A 74 -13.00 -11.16 3.98
N ILE A 75 -12.57 -11.02 5.23
CA ILE A 75 -11.19 -10.61 5.53
C ILE A 75 -10.18 -11.62 4.97
N THR A 76 -9.22 -11.14 4.18
CA THR A 76 -8.12 -11.94 3.63
C THR A 76 -6.81 -11.16 3.71
N ALA A 77 -5.66 -11.83 3.71
CA ALA A 77 -4.38 -11.15 3.51
C ALA A 77 -4.37 -10.37 2.19
N VAL A 78 -3.77 -9.18 2.18
CA VAL A 78 -3.73 -8.27 1.02
C VAL A 78 -2.33 -7.76 0.72
N ALA A 79 -1.48 -7.63 1.73
CA ALA A 79 -0.11 -7.18 1.56
C ALA A 79 0.80 -7.67 2.68
N ARG A 80 2.11 -7.68 2.41
CA ARG A 80 3.17 -7.89 3.40
C ARG A 80 4.22 -6.80 3.22
N LEU A 81 4.65 -6.23 4.34
CA LEU A 81 5.81 -5.34 4.43
C LEU A 81 6.81 -6.02 5.37
N GLY A 82 8.10 -5.99 5.09
CA GLY A 82 9.06 -6.57 6.02
C GLY A 82 10.49 -6.15 5.79
N THR A 83 11.29 -6.27 6.84
CA THR A 83 12.73 -6.04 6.86
C THR A 83 13.46 -7.37 7.09
N ASP A 84 14.71 -7.34 7.54
CA ASP A 84 15.42 -8.54 7.99
C ASP A 84 14.98 -9.05 9.36
N THR A 85 14.31 -8.21 10.16
CA THR A 85 13.98 -8.53 11.55
C THR A 85 12.49 -8.62 11.82
N LEU A 86 11.66 -7.89 11.08
CA LEU A 86 10.22 -7.79 11.35
C LEU A 86 9.42 -7.89 10.05
N ASP A 87 8.41 -8.75 10.06
CA ASP A 87 7.38 -8.83 9.02
C ASP A 87 6.06 -8.27 9.57
N MET A 88 5.36 -7.49 8.75
CA MET A 88 4.00 -7.02 8.93
C MET A 88 3.12 -7.59 7.81
N GLU A 89 2.13 -8.42 8.15
CA GLU A 89 1.05 -8.80 7.25
C GLU A 89 -0.14 -7.86 7.45
N MET A 90 -0.73 -7.41 6.34
CA MET A 90 -1.99 -6.68 6.32
C MET A 90 -3.07 -7.58 5.74
N ALA A 91 -4.21 -7.67 6.43
CA ALA A 91 -5.44 -8.30 5.94
C ALA A 91 -6.58 -7.29 5.96
N SER A 92 -7.50 -7.37 4.99
CA SER A 92 -8.63 -6.45 4.90
C SER A 92 -9.86 -7.04 4.22
N THR A 93 -11.02 -6.44 4.50
CA THR A 93 -12.29 -6.67 3.80
C THR A 93 -12.50 -5.75 2.59
N GLU A 94 -11.68 -4.71 2.44
CA GLU A 94 -11.80 -3.71 1.38
C GLU A 94 -11.38 -4.24 0.00
N PRO A 95 -11.96 -3.70 -1.10
CA PRO A 95 -11.67 -4.13 -2.46
C PRO A 95 -10.37 -3.54 -3.04
N GLY A 96 -9.76 -2.57 -2.36
CA GLY A 96 -8.52 -1.92 -2.78
C GLY A 96 -7.56 -1.74 -1.62
N VAL A 97 -6.28 -1.58 -1.96
CA VAL A 97 -5.25 -1.10 -1.04
C VAL A 97 -4.38 -0.06 -1.76
N GLN A 98 -4.37 1.17 -1.24
CA GLN A 98 -3.42 2.19 -1.67
C GLN A 98 -2.06 1.85 -1.08
N ILE A 99 -1.04 1.86 -1.93
CA ILE A 99 0.35 1.81 -1.48
C ILE A 99 0.98 3.15 -1.84
N TYR A 100 1.44 3.87 -0.82
CA TYR A 100 2.19 5.10 -1.00
C TYR A 100 3.56 4.99 -0.31
N THR A 101 4.65 5.08 -1.08
CA THR A 101 6.02 4.93 -0.57
C THR A 101 6.61 6.21 0.00
N GLY A 102 5.78 7.25 0.24
CA GLY A 102 6.24 8.47 0.89
C GLY A 102 7.14 9.34 0.02
N SER A 103 7.10 9.20 -1.31
CA SER A 103 7.97 9.92 -2.23
C SER A 103 7.80 11.44 -2.15
N GLY A 104 6.59 11.94 -1.92
CA GLY A 104 6.24 13.36 -1.84
C GLY A 104 6.63 14.10 -0.54
N LEU A 105 7.30 13.44 0.41
CA LEU A 105 7.69 14.05 1.70
C LEU A 105 8.94 14.93 1.58
N PHE A 106 8.82 16.08 0.89
CA PHE A 106 9.97 16.94 0.54
C PHE A 106 10.11 18.23 1.35
N ASP A 107 9.09 18.65 2.08
CA ASP A 107 9.08 19.97 2.74
C ASP A 107 9.86 20.00 4.06
N PHE A 108 10.28 18.84 4.56
CA PHE A 108 10.98 18.62 5.83
C PHE A 108 10.29 19.28 7.05
N SER A 109 9.01 19.63 6.92
CA SER A 109 8.29 20.41 7.93
C SER A 109 7.86 19.55 9.12
N ALA A 110 7.66 18.25 8.88
CA ALA A 110 7.29 17.28 9.88
C ALA A 110 8.51 16.72 10.62
N ILE A 111 8.67 17.11 11.89
CA ILE A 111 9.66 16.52 12.79
C ILE A 111 9.18 15.14 13.23
N GLY A 112 9.98 14.13 12.93
CA GLY A 112 9.69 12.74 13.27
C GLY A 112 9.96 12.38 14.73
N HIS A 113 9.60 11.16 15.09
CA HIS A 113 9.67 10.68 16.49
C HIS A 113 11.09 10.66 17.08
N ALA A 114 12.12 10.57 16.24
CA ALA A 114 13.53 10.65 16.64
C ALA A 114 14.08 12.09 16.68
N GLY A 115 13.21 13.11 16.56
CA GLY A 115 13.60 14.52 16.52
C GLY A 115 14.24 14.97 15.19
N GLN A 116 14.28 14.09 14.19
CA GLN A 116 14.77 14.39 12.84
C GLN A 116 13.59 14.58 11.88
N PRO A 117 13.67 15.50 10.89
CA PRO A 117 12.61 15.68 9.92
C PRO A 117 12.43 14.43 9.05
N TYR A 118 11.17 14.09 8.77
CA TYR A 118 10.87 13.07 7.77
C TYR A 118 11.28 13.57 6.38
N ARG A 119 11.80 12.64 5.57
CA ARG A 119 12.23 12.88 4.18
C ARG A 119 11.44 11.98 3.24
N ALA A 120 11.61 12.17 1.93
CA ALA A 120 11.09 11.25 0.93
C ALA A 120 11.49 9.81 1.29
N PHE A 121 10.52 8.90 1.20
CA PHE A 121 10.69 7.48 1.55
C PHE A 121 10.96 7.19 3.03
N ALA A 122 10.65 8.10 3.96
CA ALA A 122 10.80 7.86 5.40
C ALA A 122 9.84 6.80 5.98
N GLY A 123 8.74 6.51 5.26
CA GLY A 123 7.77 5.50 5.63
C GLY A 123 6.85 5.19 4.45
N ILE A 124 6.12 4.08 4.58
CA ILE A 124 5.17 3.60 3.58
C ILE A 124 3.76 3.51 4.17
N ALA A 125 2.76 4.01 3.45
CA ALA A 125 1.36 3.83 3.80
C ALA A 125 0.75 2.63 3.05
N LEU A 126 -0.06 1.85 3.77
CA LEU A 126 -0.86 0.76 3.23
C LEU A 126 -2.31 1.00 3.66
N GLU A 127 -3.15 1.45 2.73
CA GLU A 127 -4.46 2.00 3.05
C GLU A 127 -5.56 1.16 2.41
N ALA A 128 -6.20 0.31 3.20
CA ALA A 128 -7.35 -0.46 2.75
C ALA A 128 -8.54 0.47 2.49
N GLN A 129 -9.13 0.37 1.30
CA GLN A 129 -10.18 1.30 0.86
C GLN A 129 -11.00 0.77 -0.31
N THR A 130 -12.14 1.42 -0.58
CA THR A 130 -12.78 1.41 -1.90
C THR A 130 -11.82 2.02 -2.92
N TRP A 131 -11.94 1.65 -4.19
CA TRP A 131 -11.09 2.20 -5.24
C TRP A 131 -11.23 3.73 -5.32
N PRO A 132 -10.13 4.49 -5.50
CA PRO A 132 -10.19 5.92 -5.72
C PRO A 132 -11.11 6.27 -6.89
N ASP A 133 -11.75 7.44 -6.80
CA ASP A 133 -12.69 7.95 -7.81
C ASP A 133 -13.95 7.08 -8.06
N ALA A 134 -14.20 6.06 -7.23
CA ALA A 134 -15.40 5.21 -7.35
C ALA A 134 -16.75 5.97 -7.41
N PRO A 135 -16.95 7.14 -6.77
CA PRO A 135 -18.20 7.90 -6.92
C PRO A 135 -18.48 8.36 -8.36
N ASN A 136 -17.44 8.55 -9.18
CA ASN A 136 -17.54 8.98 -10.58
C ASN A 136 -17.36 7.83 -11.58
N ARG A 137 -17.16 6.61 -11.08
CA ARG A 137 -16.80 5.42 -11.87
C ARG A 137 -17.79 4.29 -11.56
N PRO A 138 -18.95 4.22 -12.24
CA PRO A 138 -19.98 3.22 -11.95
C PRO A 138 -19.51 1.76 -12.14
N GLU A 139 -18.43 1.55 -12.88
CA GLU A 139 -17.76 0.26 -13.06
C GLU A 139 -16.85 -0.16 -11.88
N TYR A 140 -16.62 0.73 -10.90
CA TYR A 140 -15.80 0.44 -9.72
C TYR A 140 -16.64 -0.14 -8.56
N PRO A 141 -15.99 -0.75 -7.54
CA PRO A 141 -16.70 -1.15 -6.33
C PRO A 141 -17.49 0.02 -5.74
N SER A 142 -18.79 -0.19 -5.50
CA SER A 142 -19.69 0.89 -5.05
C SER A 142 -19.17 1.53 -3.75
N PRO A 143 -19.02 2.87 -3.72
CA PRO A 143 -18.68 3.61 -2.51
C PRO A 143 -19.91 3.99 -1.69
N TRP A 144 -21.12 3.80 -2.24
CA TRP A 144 -22.35 4.35 -1.70
C TRP A 144 -22.85 3.56 -0.49
N LEU A 145 -23.30 4.28 0.52
CA LEU A 145 -24.06 3.78 1.66
C LEU A 145 -25.45 4.40 1.59
N LEU A 146 -26.49 3.59 1.42
CA LEU A 146 -27.87 4.08 1.33
C LEU A 146 -28.53 4.11 2.71
N PRO A 147 -29.62 4.88 2.89
CA PRO A 147 -30.38 4.86 4.14
C PRO A 147 -30.81 3.45 4.51
N GLY A 148 -30.48 3.03 5.74
CA GLY A 148 -30.77 1.69 6.25
C GLY A 148 -29.64 0.68 6.08
N ASP A 149 -28.64 0.97 5.24
CA ASP A 149 -27.46 0.12 5.09
C ASP A 149 -26.49 0.29 6.27
N VAL A 150 -25.72 -0.75 6.56
CA VAL A 150 -24.64 -0.72 7.55
C VAL A 150 -23.30 -0.75 6.83
N TYR A 151 -22.50 0.30 7.03
CA TYR A 151 -21.10 0.31 6.63
C TYR A 151 -20.25 -0.40 7.68
N HIS A 152 -19.54 -1.45 7.27
CA HIS A 152 -18.57 -2.12 8.12
C HIS A 152 -17.41 -2.65 7.29
N HIS A 153 -16.19 -2.40 7.77
CA HIS A 153 -14.97 -2.92 7.20
C HIS A 153 -13.95 -3.19 8.30
N THR A 154 -12.99 -4.05 8.01
CA THR A 154 -11.96 -4.44 8.98
C THR A 154 -10.61 -4.48 8.28
N THR A 155 -9.60 -3.92 8.93
CA THR A 155 -8.19 -4.03 8.56
C THR A 155 -7.42 -4.55 9.76
N VAL A 156 -6.60 -5.58 9.54
CA VAL A 156 -5.78 -6.21 10.57
C VAL A 156 -4.33 -6.13 10.15
N TYR A 157 -3.48 -5.64 11.05
CA TYR A 157 -2.03 -5.68 10.92
C TYR A 157 -1.48 -6.71 11.90
N ARG A 158 -0.75 -7.71 11.40
CA ARG A 158 -0.08 -8.73 12.21
C ARG A 158 1.42 -8.54 12.09
N PHE A 159 2.07 -8.37 13.24
CA PHE A 159 3.51 -8.24 13.32
C PHE A 159 4.11 -9.53 13.86
N GLN A 160 5.20 -9.98 13.25
CA GLN A 160 5.94 -11.15 13.70
C GLN A 160 7.44 -10.98 13.46
N PRO A 161 8.31 -11.46 14.36
CA PRO A 161 9.73 -11.54 14.08
C PRO A 161 9.96 -12.35 12.80
N ARG A 162 10.87 -11.88 11.95
CA ARG A 162 11.24 -12.62 10.75
C ARG A 162 12.07 -13.83 11.17
N GLN A 163 11.52 -15.03 10.98
CA GLN A 163 12.27 -16.25 11.19
C GLN A 163 13.36 -16.36 10.12
N ALA A 164 14.60 -16.62 10.54
CA ALA A 164 15.67 -16.96 9.62
C ALA A 164 15.20 -18.16 8.79
N ARG A 165 15.36 -18.11 7.46
CA ARG A 165 15.13 -19.29 6.63
C ARG A 165 16.13 -20.35 7.10
N SER A 166 15.63 -21.44 7.68
CA SER A 166 16.41 -22.66 7.81
C SER A 166 16.84 -23.06 6.39
N SER A 167 18.15 -22.97 6.13
CA SER A 167 18.80 -23.45 4.92
C SER A 167 18.59 -24.93 4.72
#